data_AF-A0A2E0KC31-F1
#
_entry.id   AF-A0A2E0KC31-F1
#
_cell.length_a   1.000
_cell.length_b   1.000
_cell.length_c   1.000
_cell.angle_alpha   90.00
_cell.angle_beta   90.00
_cell.angle_gamma   90.00
#
_symmetry.space_group_name_H-M   'P 1'
#
loop_
_entity.id
_entity.type
_entity.pdbx_description
1 polymer ?
#
loop_
_entity_poly.entity_id
_entity_poly.type
_entity_poly.pdbx_seq_one_letter_code
_entity_poly.pdbx_strand_id
1 'polypeptide(L)' 'MSYEPGTTECRVLINSKESIETMLLNLSRLEGAESILLQLRQVHQQLELLHDQRRMQVDAQEASAVSLS' A
#
# COMPACT_ATOMS: atom_id res chain seq x y z
N MET A 1 -22.25 -8.61 12.45
CA MET A 1 -20.91 -8.00 12.48
C MET A 1 -20.65 -7.47 11.08
N SER A 2 -20.92 -6.18 10.90
CA SER A 2 -20.89 -5.48 9.62
C SER A 2 -19.44 -5.39 9.15
N TYR A 3 -19.13 -6.10 8.07
CA TYR A 3 -17.87 -6.03 7.36
C TYR A 3 -17.76 -4.64 6.72
N GLU A 4 -16.99 -3.72 7.31
CA GLU A 4 -16.66 -2.45 6.68
C GLU A 4 -15.47 -2.67 5.72
N PRO A 5 -15.64 -2.39 4.42
CA PRO A 5 -14.63 -2.68 3.42
C PRO A 5 -13.52 -1.62 3.43
N GLY A 6 -12.57 -1.77 4.35
CA GLY A 6 -11.17 -1.62 3.97
C GLY A 6 -10.77 -2.97 3.38
N THR A 7 -10.84 -3.12 2.05
CA THR A 7 -10.68 -4.42 1.37
C THR A 7 -9.46 -5.16 1.93
N THR A 8 -9.56 -6.48 2.11
CA THR A 8 -8.43 -7.30 2.59
C THR A 8 -7.14 -7.00 1.82
N GLU A 9 -7.27 -6.62 0.54
CA GLU A 9 -6.19 -6.13 -0.32
C GLU A 9 -5.55 -4.81 0.17
N CYS A 10 -6.33 -3.77 0.50
CA CYS A 10 -5.79 -2.53 1.06
C CYS A 10 -5.01 -2.77 2.36
N ARG A 11 -5.48 -3.69 3.21
CA ARG A 11 -4.76 -4.07 4.44
C ARG A 11 -3.42 -4.75 4.13
N VAL A 12 -3.38 -5.63 3.13
CA VAL A 12 -2.12 -6.24 2.66
C VAL A 12 -1.15 -5.18 2.14
N LEU A 13 -1.64 -4.18 1.39
CA LEU A 13 -0.80 -3.10 0.86
C LEU A 13 -0.25 -2.21 1.97
N ILE A 14 -1.07 -1.86 2.97
CA ILE A 14 -0.62 -1.08 4.14
C ILE A 14 0.50 -1.83 4.87
N ASN A 15 0.26 -3.09 5.25
CA ASN A 15 1.26 -3.89 5.99
C ASN A 15 2.55 -4.08 5.18
N SER A 16 2.44 -4.21 3.86
CA SER A 16 3.60 -4.37 2.96
C SER A 16 4.45 -3.09 2.91
N LYS A 17 3.81 -1.92 2.85
CA LYS A 17 4.51 -0.62 2.89
C LYS A 17 5.24 -0.42 4.21
N GLU A 18 4.57 -0.66 5.35
CA GLU A 18 5.18 -0.59 6.70
C GLU A 18 6.39 -1.54 6.84
N SER A 19 6.30 -2.73 6.24
CA SER A 19 7.41 -3.68 6.21
C SER A 19 8.60 -3.15 5.43
N ILE A 20 8.38 -2.51 4.28
CA ILE A 20 9.44 -1.88 3.49
C ILE A 20 10.06 -0.69 4.24
N GLU A 21 9.26 0.15 4.90
CA GLU A 21 9.78 1.24 5.74
C GLU A 21 10.71 0.71 6.83
N THR A 22 10.32 -0.38 7.49
CA THR A 22 11.16 -1.07 8.48
C THR A 22 12.47 -1.59 7.86
N MET A 23 12.39 -2.20 6.68
CA MET A 23 13.58 -2.68 5.95
C MET A 23 14.52 -1.53 5.58
N LEU A 24 13.98 -0.40 5.10
CA LEU A 24 14.77 0.78 4.75
C LEU A 24 15.54 1.32 5.97
N LEU A 25 14.89 1.40 7.14
CA LEU A 25 15.53 1.84 8.39
C LEU A 25 16.64 0.89 8.86
N ASN A 26 16.43 -0.42 8.70
CA ASN A 26 17.42 -1.42 9.11
C ASN A 26 18.63 -1.43 8.17
N LEU A 27 18.40 -1.33 6.86
CA LEU A 27 19.44 -1.41 5.84
C LEU A 27 20.22 -0.09 5.66
N SER A 28 19.67 1.06 6.08
CA SER A 28 20.37 2.34 5.98
C SER A 28 21.65 2.43 6.81
N ARG A 29 21.88 1.47 7.71
CA ARG A 29 23.05 1.37 8.58
C ARG A 29 24.16 0.48 8.00
N LEU A 30 23.90 -0.20 6.87
CA LEU A 30 24.84 -1.13 6.26
C LEU A 30 25.55 -0.46 5.07
N GLU A 31 26.88 -0.46 5.10
CA GLU A 31 27.69 -0.08 3.94
C GLU A 31 27.45 -1.07 2.78
N GLY A 32 27.30 -0.56 1.56
CA GLY A 32 27.07 -1.38 0.37
C GLY A 32 25.60 -1.76 0.10
N ALA A 33 24.65 -1.22 0.89
CA ALA A 33 23.22 -1.48 0.71
C ALA A 33 22.50 -0.45 -0.20
N GLU A 34 23.23 0.46 -0.86
CA GLU A 34 22.66 1.61 -1.58
C GLU A 34 21.69 1.19 -2.70
N SER A 35 22.06 0.14 -3.44
CA SER A 35 21.24 -0.41 -4.53
C SER A 35 19.96 -1.05 -4.00
N ILE A 36 20.03 -1.76 -2.87
CA ILE A 36 18.88 -2.39 -2.21
C ILE A 36 17.93 -1.31 -1.69
N LEU A 37 18.47 -0.28 -1.03
CA LEU A 37 17.68 0.85 -0.55
C LEU A 37 16.96 1.58 -1.70
N LEU A 38 17.61 1.74 -2.85
CA LEU A 38 17.00 2.33 -4.04
C LEU A 38 15.84 1.48 -4.56
N GLN A 39 16.05 0.16 -4.69
CA GLN A 39 15.03 -0.77 -5.15
C GLN A 39 13.83 -0.82 -4.19
N LEU A 40 14.07 -0.85 -2.88
CA LEU A 40 13.01 -0.84 -1.88
C LEU A 40 12.16 0.43 -1.95
N ARG A 41 12.76 1.60 -2.18
CA ARG A 41 12.00 2.84 -2.40
C ARG A 41 11.13 2.78 -3.66
N GLN A 42 11.63 2.18 -4.74
CA GLN A 42 10.86 1.99 -5.98
C GLN A 42 9.67 1.06 -5.75
N VAL A 43 9.87 -0.07 -5.06
CA VAL A 43 8.79 -0.99 -4.71
C VAL A 43 7.77 -0.30 -3.80
N HIS A 44 8.21 0.44 -2.79
CA HIS A 44 7.32 1.21 -1.92
C HIS A 44 6.43 2.17 -2.72
N GLN A 45 7.01 2.92 -3.66
CA GLN A 45 6.26 3.84 -4.50
C GLN A 45 5.25 3.11 -5.40
N GLN A 46 5.61 1.94 -5.94
CA GLN A 46 4.68 1.11 -6.72
C GLN A 46 3.51 0.59 -5.86
N LEU A 47 3.77 0.21 -4.60
CA LEU A 47 2.71 -0.20 -3.67
C LEU A 47 1.79 0.96 -3.29
N GLU A 48 2.32 2.18 -3.15
CA GLU A 48 1.49 3.38 -2.91
C GLU A 48 0.55 3.63 -4.08
N LEU A 49 1.07 3.62 -5.31
CA LEU A 49 0.26 3.78 -6.52
C LEU A 49 -0.83 2.71 -6.64
N LEU A 50 -0.48 1.45 -6.35
CA LEU A 50 -1.45 0.36 -6.35
C LEU A 50 -2.52 0.54 -5.27
N HIS A 51 -2.13 1.02 -4.08
CA HIS A 51 -3.05 1.28 -2.98
C HIS A 51 -4.03 2.40 -3.33
N ASP A 52 -3.55 3.52 -3.90
CA ASP A 52 -4.39 4.62 -4.35
C ASP A 52 -5.40 4.16 -5.41
N GLN A 53 -4.96 3.35 -6.39
CA GLN A 53 -5.86 2.78 -7.39
C GLN A 53 -6.97 1.93 -6.77
N ARG A 54 -6.65 1.10 -5.77
CA ARG A 54 -7.63 0.25 -5.09
C ARG A 54 -8.62 1.07 -4.26
N ARG A 55 -8.14 2.13 -3.59
CA ARG A 55 -9.01 3.07 -2.86
C ARG A 55 -10.01 3.75 -3.79
N MET A 56 -9.54 4.28 -4.92
CA MET A 56 -10.42 4.90 -5.91
C MET A 56 -11.48 3.94 -6.46
N GLN A 57 -11.15 2.65 -6.63
CA GLN A 57 -12.11 1.63 -7.07
C GLN A 57 -13.19 1.37 -6.02
N VAL A 58 -12.82 1.30 -4.74
CA VAL A 58 -13.78 1.12 -3.64
C VAL A 58 -14.70 2.34 -3.55
N ASP A 59 -14.13 3.55 -3.54
CA ASP A 59 -14.90 4.80 -3.48
C ASP A 59 -15.89 4.91 -4.66
N ALA A 60 -15.47 4.52 -5.87
CA ALA A 60 -16.32 4.51 -7.06
C ALA A 60 -17.46 3.48 -6.97
N GLN A 61 -17.19 2.30 -6.39
CA GLN A 61 -18.20 1.26 -6.19
C GLN A 61 -19.25 1.69 -5.16
N GLU A 62 -18.83 2.31 -4.06
CA GLU A 62 -19.72 2.83 -3.03
C GLU A 62 -20.62 3.95 -3.58
N ALA A 63 -20.06 4.89 -4.35
CA ALA A 63 -20.83 5.96 -4.98
C ALA A 63 -21.90 5.44 -5.98
N SER A 64 -21.58 4.37 -6.72
CA SER A 64 -22.53 3.73 -7.63
C SER A 64 -23.64 2.98 -6.89
N ALA A 65 -23.36 2.40 -5.73
CA ALA A 65 -24.34 1.68 -4.92
C ALA A 65 -25.37 2.64 -4.28
N VAL A 66 -24.91 3.80 -3.79
CA VAL A 66 -25.78 4.84 -3.20
C VAL A 66 -26.71 5.50 -4.24
N SER A 67 -26.29 5.56 -5.51
CA SER A 67 -27.09 6.16 -6.59
C SER A 67 -28.26 5.29 -7.07
N LEU A 68 -28.28 4.01 -6.70
CA LEU A 68 -29.30 3.03 -7.09
C LEU A 68 -30.29 2.68 -5.96
N SER A 69 -30.08 3.24 -4.77
CA SER A 69 -30.92 3.07 -3.56
C SER A 69 -31.75 4.31 -3.28
#